data_AF-A0A6P0ZVW6-F1
#
_entry.id   AF-A0A6P0ZVW6-F1
#
_cell.length_a   1.000
_cell.length_b   1.000
_cell.length_c   1.000
_cell.angle_alpha   90.00
_cell.angle_beta   90.00
_cell.angle_gamma   90.00
#
_symmetry.space_group_name_H-M   'P 1'
#
loop_
_entity.id
_entity.type
_entity.pdbx_description
1 polymer ?
#
loop_
_entity_poly.entity_id
_entity_poly.type
_entity_poly.pdbx_seq_one_letter_code
_entity_poly.pdbx_strand_id
1 'polypeptide(L)'
;MEWASCPLQSVEWASCPFQSVEWASCPFQSVEWASCPFQSVEWASCPFQSVEWASCPFQSVEWASCPLQFVEWASCPLQFVEWASCPFHPLGQTDFRRCTP
;
A
#
# COMPACT_ATOMS: atom_id res chain seq x y z
N MET A 1 -5.56 0.34 15.25
CA MET A 1 -4.13 0.28 15.66
C MET A 1 -3.42 1.35 14.87
N GLU A 2 -2.57 2.15 15.50
CA GLU A 2 -1.94 3.30 14.85
C GLU A 2 -0.42 3.16 14.84
N TRP A 3 0.19 3.42 13.69
CA TRP A 3 1.63 3.46 13.51
C TRP A 3 2.01 4.86 13.03
N ALA A 4 2.82 5.57 13.82
CA ALA A 4 3.24 6.92 13.50
C ALA A 4 4.75 7.01 13.45
N SER A 5 5.29 7.66 12.40
CA SER A 5 6.74 7.95 12.26
C SER A 5 7.64 6.70 12.37
N CYS A 6 7.16 5.56 11.87
CA CYS A 6 7.88 4.29 11.90
C CYS A 6 8.44 3.96 10.51
N PRO A 7 9.72 4.26 10.23
CA PRO A 7 10.35 3.88 8.97
C PRO A 7 10.56 2.38 8.91
N LEU A 8 10.22 1.78 7.77
CA LEU A 8 10.35 0.35 7.53
C LEU A 8 11.18 0.10 6.28
N GLN A 9 12.24 -0.66 6.46
CA GLN A 9 13.21 -0.96 5.40
C GLN A 9 13.49 -2.45 5.37
N SER A 10 13.45 -3.06 4.17
CA SER A 10 13.76 -4.49 3.99
C SER A 10 12.90 -5.40 4.87
N VAL A 11 11.59 -5.17 4.87
CA VAL A 11 10.61 -5.91 5.68
C VAL A 11 9.75 -6.76 4.76
N GLU A 12 9.49 -8.00 5.17
CA GLU A 12 8.56 -8.90 4.51
C GLU A 12 7.43 -9.25 5.47
N TRP A 13 6.20 -9.10 4.99
CA TRP A 13 5.00 -9.53 5.70
C TRP A 13 4.26 -10.58 4.90
N ALA A 14 4.06 -11.73 5.52
CA ALA A 14 3.35 -12.84 4.92
C ALA A 14 2.13 -13.22 5.77
N SER A 15 0.97 -13.38 5.14
CA SER A 15 -0.26 -13.88 5.78
C SER A 15 -0.71 -13.07 7.00
N CYS A 16 -0.45 -11.76 7.00
CA CYS A 16 -0.79 -10.85 8.09
C CYS A 16 -2.02 -10.01 7.74
N PRO A 17 -3.20 -10.23 8.37
CA PRO A 17 -4.37 -9.38 8.15
C PRO A 17 -4.26 -8.06 8.92
N PHE A 18 -4.58 -6.96 8.25
CA PHE A 18 -4.66 -5.62 8.84
C PHE A 18 -6.11 -5.14 8.80
N GLN A 19 -6.68 -4.89 9.98
CA GLN A 19 -8.04 -4.39 10.13
C GLN A 19 -8.04 -3.15 11.02
N SER A 20 -8.68 -2.07 10.56
CA SER A 20 -8.78 -0.82 11.33
C SER A 20 -7.42 -0.29 11.77
N VAL A 21 -6.50 -0.17 10.81
CA VAL A 21 -5.11 0.27 11.02
C VAL A 21 -4.87 1.60 10.34
N GLU A 22 -4.18 2.52 11.01
CA GLU A 22 -3.74 3.78 10.43
C GLU A 22 -2.21 3.84 10.44
N TRP A 23 -1.64 4.25 9.33
CA TRP A 23 -0.21 4.50 9.16
C TRP A 23 -0.01 5.96 8.81
N ALA A 24 0.65 6.68 9.70
CA ALA A 24 0.93 8.11 9.54
C ALA A 24 2.44 8.35 9.47
N SER A 25 2.89 9.04 8.42
CA SER A 25 4.30 9.44 8.24
C SER A 25 5.30 8.27 8.31
N CYS A 26 4.91 7.09 7.83
CA CYS A 26 5.75 5.90 7.83
C CYS A 26 6.32 5.68 6.42
N PRO A 27 7.63 5.87 6.19
CA PRO A 27 8.23 5.54 4.90
C PRO A 27 8.49 4.03 4.78
N PHE A 28 8.15 3.47 3.62
CA PHE A 28 8.34 2.06 3.28
C PHE A 28 9.35 1.95 2.14
N GLN A 29 10.44 1.23 2.38
CA GLN A 29 11.49 1.01 1.39
C GLN A 29 11.84 -0.48 1.30
N SER A 30 11.79 -1.06 0.08
CA SER A 30 12.11 -2.47 -0.13
C SER A 30 11.26 -3.37 0.77
N VAL A 31 9.94 -3.24 0.65
CA VAL A 31 8.98 -3.96 1.50
C VAL A 31 8.13 -4.88 0.63
N GLU A 32 7.94 -6.12 1.07
CA GLU A 32 7.06 -7.08 0.41
C GLU A 32 5.88 -7.43 1.31
N TRP A 33 4.69 -7.46 0.71
CA TRP A 33 3.46 -7.90 1.33
C TRP A 33 2.87 -9.06 0.53
N ALA A 34 2.86 -10.24 1.15
CA ALA A 34 2.32 -11.46 0.57
C ALA A 34 1.09 -11.94 1.34
N SER A 35 -0.03 -12.10 0.64
CA SER A 35 -1.28 -12.63 1.22
C SER A 35 -1.77 -11.87 2.46
N CYS A 36 -1.58 -10.55 2.49
CA CYS A 36 -1.98 -9.69 3.59
C CYS A 36 -3.28 -8.94 3.21
N PRO A 37 -4.45 -9.28 3.79
CA PRO A 37 -5.67 -8.52 3.54
C PRO A 37 -5.69 -7.21 4.34
N PHE A 38 -6.10 -6.12 3.69
CA PHE A 38 -6.26 -4.79 4.29
C PHE A 38 -7.73 -4.39 4.28
N GLN A 39 -8.29 -4.16 5.47
CA GLN A 39 -9.68 -3.73 5.64
C GLN A 39 -9.77 -2.52 6.55
N SER A 40 -10.41 -1.44 6.08
CA SER A 40 -10.54 -0.19 6.86
C SER A 40 -9.16 0.33 7.28
N VAL A 41 -8.26 0.52 6.31
CA VAL A 41 -6.88 0.95 6.55
C VAL A 41 -6.64 2.32 5.95
N GLU A 42 -5.96 3.19 6.68
CA GLU A 42 -5.59 4.52 6.20
C GLU A 42 -4.06 4.66 6.14
N TRP A 43 -3.56 5.22 5.04
CA TRP A 43 -2.17 5.58 4.83
C TRP A 43 -2.08 7.08 4.62
N ALA A 44 -1.51 7.80 5.58
CA ALA A 44 -1.33 9.23 5.53
C ALA A 44 0.17 9.59 5.50
N SER A 45 0.59 10.33 4.48
CA SER A 45 1.98 10.79 4.30
C SER A 45 3.03 9.66 4.33
N CYS A 46 2.68 8.49 3.81
CA CYS A 46 3.55 7.32 3.76
C CYS A 46 4.16 7.17 2.36
N PRO A 47 5.45 7.51 2.15
CA PRO A 47 6.11 7.24 0.87
C PRO A 47 6.45 5.76 0.73
N PHE A 48 6.22 5.19 -0.45
CA PHE A 48 6.55 3.80 -0.78
C PHE A 48 7.57 3.78 -1.92
N GLN A 49 8.69 3.08 -1.69
CA GLN A 49 9.75 2.91 -2.66
C GLN A 49 10.12 1.42 -2.76
N SER A 50 10.07 0.85 -3.96
CA SER A 50 10.40 -0.56 -4.19
C SER A 50 9.55 -1.47 -3.30
N VAL A 51 8.23 -1.39 -3.44
CA VAL A 51 7.29 -2.15 -2.62
C VAL A 51 6.48 -3.10 -3.48
N GLU A 52 6.33 -4.33 -3.04
CA GLU A 52 5.60 -5.37 -3.76
C GLU A 52 4.39 -5.83 -2.96
N TRP A 53 3.24 -5.89 -3.62
CA TRP A 53 2.00 -6.40 -3.05
C TRP A 53 1.55 -7.62 -3.86
N ALA A 54 1.56 -8.79 -3.23
CA ALA A 54 1.16 -10.04 -3.85
C ALA A 54 -0.03 -10.64 -3.09
N SER A 55 -1.14 -10.88 -3.80
CA SER A 55 -2.36 -11.48 -3.25
C SER A 55 -2.93 -10.73 -2.03
N CYS A 56 -2.80 -9.41 -2.00
CA CYS A 56 -3.27 -8.55 -0.91
C CYS A 56 -4.60 -7.88 -1.31
N PRO A 57 -5.76 -8.33 -0.81
CA PRO A 57 -7.02 -7.63 -1.05
C PRO A 57 -7.10 -6.34 -0.22
N PHE A 58 -7.61 -5.26 -0.82
CA PHE A 58 -7.84 -3.98 -0.16
C PHE A 58 -9.33 -3.65 -0.17
N GLN A 59 -9.90 -3.42 1.01
CA GLN A 59 -11.29 -3.05 1.19
C GLN A 59 -11.41 -1.83 2.10
N SER A 60 -12.05 -0.76 1.62
CA SER A 60 -12.20 0.49 2.38
C SER A 60 -10.84 1.02 2.83
N VAL A 61 -9.96 1.31 1.88
CA VAL A 61 -8.59 1.75 2.15
C VAL A 61 -8.36 3.14 1.59
N GLU A 62 -7.79 4.03 2.39
CA GLU A 62 -7.53 5.41 2.01
C GLU A 62 -6.03 5.66 1.94
N TRP A 63 -5.59 6.34 0.87
CA TRP A 63 -4.20 6.75 0.68
C TRP A 63 -4.15 8.26 0.49
N ALA A 64 -3.52 8.97 1.42
CA ALA A 64 -3.36 10.41 1.38
C ALA A 64 -1.88 10.77 1.39
N SER A 65 -1.43 11.54 0.39
CA SER A 65 -0.04 12.01 0.26
C SER A 65 1.00 10.89 0.30
N CYS A 66 0.69 9.76 -0.33
CA CYS A 66 1.55 8.58 -0.38
C CYS A 66 2.19 8.44 -1.76
N PRO A 67 3.39 9.00 -2.01
CA PRO A 67 4.07 8.80 -3.28
C PRO A 67 4.49 7.34 -3.43
N LEU A 68 4.21 6.75 -4.59
CA LEU A 68 4.50 5.35 -4.92
C LEU A 68 5.53 5.29 -6.05
N GLN A 69 6.73 4.85 -5.72
CA GLN A 69 7.83 4.67 -6.67
C GLN A 69 8.23 3.20 -6.72
N PHE A 70 8.27 2.64 -7.93
CA PHE A 70 8.68 1.26 -8.15
C PHE A 70 7.82 0.27 -7.35
N VAL A 71 6.51 0.50 -7.34
CA VAL A 71 5.55 -0.35 -6.63
C VAL A 71 4.89 -1.32 -7.60
N GLU A 72 4.85 -2.60 -7.23
CA GLU A 72 4.21 -3.66 -8.00
C GLU A 72 2.99 -4.22 -7.26
N TRP A 73 1.95 -4.57 -8.02
CA TRP A 73 0.70 -5.13 -7.50
C TRP A 73 0.33 -6.38 -8.31
N ALA A 74 0.29 -7.52 -7.65
CA ALA A 74 -0.10 -8.79 -8.23
C ALA A 74 -1.29 -9.36 -7.47
N SER A 75 -2.40 -9.64 -8.17
CA SER A 75 -3.60 -10.25 -7.58
C SER A 75 -4.15 -9.50 -6.36
N CYS A 76 -4.12 -8.17 -6.38
CA CYS A 76 -4.59 -7.31 -5.30
C CYS A 76 -5.94 -6.67 -5.66
N PRO A 77 -7.09 -7.30 -5.36
CA PRO A 77 -8.38 -6.68 -5.64
C PRO A 77 -8.57 -5.43 -4.76
N LEU A 78 -9.01 -4.33 -5.37
CA LEU A 78 -9.30 -3.07 -4.68
C LEU A 78 -10.81 -2.83 -4.65
N GLN A 79 -11.37 -2.63 -3.46
CA GLN A 79 -12.77 -2.25 -3.25
C GLN A 79 -12.85 -1.05 -2.32
N PHE A 80 -13.56 0.01 -2.74
CA PHE A 80 -13.67 1.26 -1.97
C PHE A 80 -12.30 1.81 -1.57
N VAL A 81 -11.38 1.91 -2.53
CA VAL A 81 -10.04 2.47 -2.30
C VAL A 81 -9.98 3.89 -2.83
N GLU A 82 -9.53 4.81 -1.99
CA GLU A 82 -9.40 6.23 -2.34
C GLU A 82 -7.93 6.66 -2.35
N TRP A 83 -7.58 7.54 -3.30
CA TRP A 83 -6.22 8.04 -3.48
C TRP A 83 -6.26 9.57 -3.59
N ALA A 84 -5.58 10.26 -2.67
CA ALA A 84 -5.46 11.70 -2.62
C ALA A 84 -3.98 12.10 -2.63
N SER A 85 -3.55 12.83 -3.66
CA SER A 85 -2.15 13.30 -3.78
C SER A 85 -1.09 12.19 -3.72
N CYS A 86 -1.37 11.03 -4.33
CA CYS A 86 -0.45 9.89 -4.41
C CYS A 86 0.14 9.82 -5.83
N PRO A 87 1.32 10.41 -6.12
CA PRO A 87 1.94 10.27 -7.43
C PRO A 87 2.45 8.84 -7.64
N PHE A 88 2.23 8.27 -8.83
CA PHE A 88 2.59 6.90 -9.18
C PHE A 88 3.70 6.86 -10.25
N HIS A 89 4.78 6.13 -9.98
CA HIS A 89 5.87 5.86 -10.91
C HIS A 89 6.16 4.36 -10.96
N PRO A 90 5.47 3.60 -11.84
CA PRO A 90 5.64 2.14 -11.93
C PRO A 90 6.94 1.72 -12.62
N LEU A 91 7.48 0.55 -12.27
CA LEU A 91 8.44 -0.20 -13.08
C LEU A 91 7.67 -1.14 -14.01
N GLY A 92 7.60 -0.85 -15.30
CA GLY A 92 7.02 -1.80 -16.26
C GLY A 92 5.55 -2.18 -16.01
N GLN A 93 5.10 -3.23 -16.68
CA GLN A 93 3.70 -3.55 -17.02
C GLN A 93 2.81 -3.87 -15.80
N THR A 94 2.48 -2.87 -14.99
CA THR A 94 1.46 -2.98 -13.95
C THR A 94 0.08 -2.83 -14.59
N ASP A 95 -0.80 -3.82 -14.40
CA ASP A 95 -2.22 -3.75 -14.79
C ASP A 95 -2.97 -2.84 -13.81
N PHE A 96 -2.53 -1.58 -13.72
CA PHE A 96 -3.18 -0.52 -12.93
C PHE A 96 -4.46 -0.02 -13.63
N ARG A 97 -4.81 -0.60 -14.79
CA ARG A 97 -5.86 -0.11 -15.71
C ARG A 97 -7.30 -0.24 -15.19
N ARG A 98 -7.50 -0.71 -13.95
CA ARG A 98 -8.82 -0.76 -13.31
C ARG A 98 -8.96 0.16 -12.10
N CYS A 99 -7.95 0.96 -11.79
CA CYS A 99 -7.85 1.69 -10.53
C CYS A 99 -7.61 3.20 -10.73
N THR A 100 -8.18 3.78 -11.78
CA THR A 100 -8.55 5.19 -11.78
C THR A 100 -10.08 5.28 -11.73
N PRO A 101 -10.67 6.25 -11.01
CA PRO A 101 -12.08 6.57 -11.19
C PRO A 101 -12.39 6.89 -12.65
#